data_AF-A0A925MP35-F1
#
_entry.id   AF-A0A925MP35-F1
#
_cell.length_a   1.000
_cell.length_b   1.000
_cell.length_c   1.000
_cell.angle_alpha   90.00
_cell.angle_beta   90.00
_cell.angle_gamma   90.00
#
_symmetry.space_group_name_H-M   'P 1'
#
loop_
_entity.id
_entity.type
_entity.pdbx_description
1 polymer ?
#
loop_
_entity_poly.entity_id
_entity_poly.type
_entity_poly.pdbx_seq_one_letter_code
_entity_poly.pdbx_strand_id
1 'polypeptide(L)'
;EAWSTGSNGTERSPTRSLPIFSVDSGVVFERSSGRTGQRVQTLEPRILYLFVPYRNQDALPIFDTVRPDLNLIQLFSTNRYVGGDRVGDANQLAYGVTSRLLDANDGQQYLAATLGQTVRYRTPRVTLPGEIPGAYDRSDVIGELALTAYRHWNAKIGVQWDSYTKRSARSEFAFQYRPENGKVLNAGYRYRNSSVANIAGFEQADASFAWPIGTNFSSYGGLVYKLQDNSFTEQFAGLEYRSCCWNMRLVVGRSIVTRDGDYDTWFEWQFELKGLSSVGKAGSFLADKIRGYSAAF
;
A
#
# COMPACT_ATOMS: atom_id res chain seq x y z
N GLU A 1 -19.37 26.23 37.85
CA GLU A 1 -18.15 26.75 38.52
C GLU A 1 -17.20 27.27 37.48
N ALA A 2 -16.73 28.51 37.65
CA ALA A 2 -15.91 29.23 36.69
C ALA A 2 -14.45 28.76 36.80
N TRP A 3 -13.85 28.39 35.67
CA TRP A 3 -12.43 28.05 35.61
C TRP A 3 -11.69 29.01 34.68
N SER A 4 -10.67 29.62 35.26
CA SER A 4 -9.75 30.62 34.73
C SER A 4 -8.99 30.16 33.49
N THR A 5 -8.86 31.08 32.54
CA THR A 5 -8.00 31.03 31.36
C THR A 5 -6.54 30.72 31.71
N GLY A 6 -6.01 29.61 31.19
CA GLY A 6 -4.59 29.27 31.25
C GLY A 6 -3.77 30.10 30.27
N SER A 7 -2.60 30.55 30.71
CA SER A 7 -1.69 31.51 30.08
C SER A 7 -0.94 31.01 28.83
N ASN A 8 -1.61 30.27 27.93
CA ASN A 8 -1.06 29.90 26.62
C ASN A 8 -2.13 29.58 25.55
N GLY A 9 -3.33 30.16 25.66
CA GLY A 9 -4.37 30.05 24.61
C GLY A 9 -4.97 28.66 24.38
N THR A 10 -4.58 27.66 25.17
CA THR A 10 -5.15 26.30 25.11
C THR A 10 -6.30 26.18 26.11
N GLU A 11 -7.49 25.92 25.58
CA GLU A 11 -8.70 25.69 26.35
C GLU A 11 -8.51 24.40 27.17
N ARG A 12 -8.69 24.46 28.50
CA ARG A 12 -8.43 23.32 29.41
C ARG A 12 -9.47 22.21 29.32
N SER A 13 -10.63 22.48 28.69
CA SER A 13 -11.74 21.55 28.54
C SER A 13 -12.47 21.82 27.22
N PRO A 14 -11.81 21.60 26.08
CA PRO A 14 -12.40 21.93 24.80
C PRO A 14 -13.56 20.98 24.50
N THR A 15 -14.62 21.52 23.88
CA THR A 15 -15.76 20.71 23.41
C THR A 15 -15.97 20.93 21.92
N ARG A 16 -16.26 19.86 21.17
CA ARG A 16 -16.52 19.92 19.73
C ARG A 16 -17.78 19.10 19.41
N SER A 17 -18.77 19.74 18.81
CA SER A 17 -19.95 19.09 18.24
C SER A 17 -20.03 19.36 16.75
N LEU A 18 -20.07 18.28 15.96
CA LEU A 18 -20.05 18.31 14.51
C LEU A 18 -21.06 17.27 13.99
N PRO A 19 -22.19 17.67 13.39
CA PRO A 19 -23.05 16.72 12.70
C PRO A 19 -22.36 16.23 11.42
N ILE A 20 -22.43 14.92 11.17
CA ILE A 20 -21.92 14.30 9.95
C ILE A 20 -23.13 13.74 9.20
N PHE A 21 -23.30 14.18 7.96
CA PHE A 21 -24.30 13.63 7.06
C PHE A 21 -23.60 12.92 5.91
N SER A 22 -23.87 11.63 5.74
CA SER A 22 -23.32 10.84 4.63
C SER A 22 -24.36 9.93 4.01
N VAL A 23 -24.33 9.82 2.68
CA VAL A 23 -25.14 8.88 1.91
C VAL A 23 -24.20 8.10 1.02
N ASP A 24 -24.07 6.81 1.32
CA ASP A 24 -23.26 5.85 0.57
C ASP A 24 -24.18 4.91 -0.21
N SER A 25 -23.97 4.79 -1.50
CA SER A 25 -24.79 3.96 -2.38
C SER A 25 -23.93 3.27 -3.43
N GLY A 26 -24.24 2.02 -3.71
CA GLY A 26 -23.58 1.24 -4.74
C GLY A 26 -24.54 0.20 -5.31
N VAL A 27 -24.26 -0.23 -6.53
CA VAL A 27 -24.97 -1.32 -7.20
C VAL A 27 -23.96 -2.30 -7.79
N VAL A 28 -24.39 -3.54 -7.99
CA VAL A 28 -23.56 -4.59 -8.60
C VAL A 28 -24.30 -5.10 -9.84
N PHE A 29 -23.70 -4.88 -11.01
CA PHE A 29 -24.17 -5.49 -12.26
C PHE A 29 -23.33 -6.71 -12.57
N GLU A 30 -23.97 -7.82 -12.91
CA GLU A 30 -23.27 -9.07 -13.24
C GLU A 30 -23.62 -9.53 -14.65
N ARG A 31 -22.64 -10.12 -15.34
CA ARG A 31 -22.86 -10.83 -16.60
C ARG A 31 -21.97 -12.05 -16.71
N SER A 32 -22.49 -13.11 -17.33
CA SER A 32 -21.67 -14.26 -17.73
C SER A 32 -20.68 -13.84 -18.83
N SER A 33 -19.48 -14.43 -18.79
CA SER A 33 -18.36 -14.16 -19.69
C SER A 33 -17.56 -15.43 -19.97
N GLY A 34 -16.74 -15.40 -21.01
CA GLY A 34 -16.00 -16.57 -21.50
C GLY A 34 -16.82 -17.42 -22.48
N ARG A 35 -16.12 -18.28 -23.24
CA ARG A 35 -16.71 -19.08 -24.33
C ARG A 35 -17.79 -20.06 -23.85
N THR A 36 -17.70 -20.52 -22.61
CA THR A 36 -18.61 -21.50 -22.01
C THR A 36 -19.31 -20.93 -20.78
N GLY A 37 -19.26 -19.60 -20.56
CA GLY A 37 -19.82 -18.96 -19.37
C GLY A 37 -19.04 -19.24 -18.07
N GLN A 38 -17.78 -19.67 -18.17
CA GLN A 38 -16.93 -20.05 -17.03
C GLN A 38 -16.37 -18.86 -16.23
N ARG A 39 -16.77 -17.64 -16.58
CA ARG A 39 -16.38 -16.41 -15.89
C ARG A 39 -17.61 -15.57 -15.59
N VAL A 40 -17.56 -14.83 -14.49
CA VAL A 40 -18.54 -13.78 -14.17
C VAL A 40 -17.80 -12.45 -14.21
N GLN A 41 -18.32 -11.50 -14.97
CA GLN A 41 -17.83 -10.12 -14.92
C GLN A 41 -18.81 -9.28 -14.10
N THR A 42 -18.29 -8.55 -13.11
CA THR A 42 -19.06 -7.57 -12.35
C THR A 42 -18.70 -6.15 -12.78
N LEU A 43 -19.65 -5.23 -12.64
CA LEU A 43 -19.45 -3.78 -12.71
C LEU A 43 -20.13 -3.14 -11.51
N GLU A 44 -19.32 -2.52 -10.65
CA GLU A 44 -19.71 -2.08 -9.31
C GLU A 44 -19.46 -0.57 -9.16
N PRO A 45 -20.37 0.28 -9.65
CA PRO A 45 -20.31 1.70 -9.37
C PRO A 45 -20.73 1.97 -7.92
N ARG A 46 -20.02 2.88 -7.25
CA ARG A 46 -20.30 3.37 -5.90
C ARG A 46 -20.15 4.87 -5.83
N ILE A 47 -21.02 5.52 -5.08
CA ILE A 47 -21.01 6.95 -4.80
C ILE A 47 -21.17 7.20 -3.31
N LEU A 48 -20.49 8.23 -2.80
CA LEU A 48 -20.63 8.71 -1.44
C LEU A 48 -20.78 10.23 -1.46
N TYR A 49 -21.92 10.72 -1.00
CA TYR A 49 -22.05 12.14 -0.65
C TYR A 49 -21.72 12.33 0.82
N LEU A 50 -20.89 13.33 1.13
CA LEU A 50 -20.48 13.67 2.49
C LEU A 50 -20.61 15.17 2.74
N PHE A 51 -21.32 15.50 3.82
CA PHE A 51 -21.45 16.84 4.36
C PHE A 51 -21.06 16.90 5.84
N VAL A 52 -20.07 17.73 6.15
CA VAL A 52 -19.60 18.04 7.50
C VAL A 52 -19.40 19.56 7.59
N PRO A 53 -20.11 20.28 8.45
CA PRO A 53 -19.96 21.72 8.55
C PRO A 53 -18.60 22.08 9.14
N TYR A 54 -18.10 23.25 8.74
CA TYR A 54 -16.87 23.78 9.32
C TYR A 54 -17.04 24.19 10.79
N ARG A 55 -16.05 23.82 11.58
CA ARG A 55 -15.76 24.37 12.90
C ARG A 55 -14.26 24.61 12.99
N ASN A 56 -13.88 25.76 13.57
CA ASN A 56 -12.48 26.03 13.87
C ASN A 56 -12.01 25.03 14.95
N GLN A 57 -10.90 24.34 14.68
CA GLN A 57 -10.31 23.29 15.53
C GLN A 57 -8.84 23.60 15.87
N ASP A 58 -8.37 24.83 15.61
CA ASP A 58 -6.96 25.22 15.76
C ASP A 58 -6.50 25.21 17.22
N ALA A 59 -7.43 25.46 18.16
CA ALA A 59 -7.18 25.41 19.60
C ALA A 59 -7.17 23.98 20.17
N LEU A 60 -7.59 22.97 19.38
CA LEU A 60 -7.57 21.58 19.82
C LEU A 60 -6.16 21.00 19.67
N PRO A 61 -5.61 20.30 20.68
CA PRO A 61 -4.35 19.60 20.53
C PRO A 61 -4.43 18.51 19.46
N ILE A 62 -3.27 18.03 18.99
CA ILE A 62 -3.13 16.89 18.07
C ILE A 62 -2.24 15.88 18.75
N PHE A 63 -2.72 14.65 18.89
CA PHE A 63 -2.01 13.55 19.53
C PHE A 63 -1.71 12.44 18.51
N ASP A 64 -2.74 11.91 17.87
CA ASP A 64 -2.67 10.70 17.04
C ASP A 64 -3.29 10.89 15.65
N THR A 65 -3.52 12.14 15.26
CA THR A 65 -4.18 12.45 14.00
C THR A 65 -3.22 12.62 12.83
N VAL A 66 -3.44 11.88 11.75
CA VAL A 66 -2.65 11.93 10.52
C VAL A 66 -3.55 11.93 9.29
N ARG A 67 -3.07 12.52 8.19
CA ARG A 67 -3.70 12.39 6.89
C ARG A 67 -3.14 11.15 6.17
N PRO A 68 -3.95 10.09 5.97
CA PRO A 68 -3.51 8.92 5.24
C PRO A 68 -3.34 9.22 3.74
N ASP A 69 -2.60 8.33 3.10
CA ASP A 69 -2.43 8.30 1.67
C ASP A 69 -3.74 7.98 0.95
N LEU A 70 -4.02 8.71 -0.14
CA LEU A 70 -5.24 8.50 -0.91
C LEU A 70 -5.22 7.10 -1.58
N ASN A 71 -6.26 6.31 -1.30
CA ASN A 71 -6.52 5.01 -1.91
C ASN A 71 -8.04 4.80 -2.02
N LEU A 72 -8.50 3.65 -2.54
CA LEU A 72 -9.93 3.39 -2.71
C LEU A 72 -10.72 3.47 -1.41
N ILE A 73 -10.16 3.00 -0.30
CA ILE A 73 -10.81 3.05 1.01
C ILE A 73 -10.95 4.52 1.46
N GLN A 74 -9.86 5.29 1.34
CA GLN A 74 -9.85 6.70 1.71
C GLN A 74 -10.75 7.56 0.82
N LEU A 75 -10.97 7.15 -0.43
CA LEU A 75 -11.88 7.82 -1.36
C LEU A 75 -13.32 7.85 -0.84
N PHE A 76 -13.76 6.79 -0.17
CA PHE A 76 -15.10 6.64 0.41
C PHE A 76 -15.11 6.79 1.94
N SER A 77 -14.09 7.43 2.53
CA SER A 77 -14.05 7.70 3.97
C SER A 77 -14.92 8.91 4.33
N THR A 78 -15.59 8.84 5.49
CA THR A 78 -16.36 9.95 6.06
C THR A 78 -15.49 10.98 6.78
N ASN A 79 -14.20 10.69 6.99
CA ASN A 79 -13.20 11.65 7.47
C ASN A 79 -11.91 11.52 6.66
N ARG A 80 -11.29 12.64 6.31
CA ARG A 80 -10.00 12.65 5.58
C ARG A 80 -8.79 12.42 6.48
N TYR A 81 -8.99 12.39 7.79
CA TYR A 81 -7.97 12.12 8.78
C TYR A 81 -8.24 10.78 9.47
N VAL A 82 -7.16 10.10 9.83
CA VAL A 82 -7.17 9.00 10.81
C VAL A 82 -6.90 9.62 12.18
N GLY A 83 -7.62 9.20 13.21
CA GLY A 83 -7.58 9.80 14.55
C GLY A 83 -8.80 10.69 14.85
N GLY A 84 -8.93 11.10 16.11
CA GLY A 84 -10.09 11.86 16.60
C GLY A 84 -9.88 13.37 16.69
N ASP A 85 -8.64 13.85 16.66
CA ASP A 85 -8.30 15.23 17.01
C ASP A 85 -8.70 16.24 15.92
N ARG A 86 -8.77 15.79 14.67
CA ARG A 86 -9.31 16.58 13.55
C ARG A 86 -10.41 15.83 12.82
N VAL A 87 -11.53 16.52 12.65
CA VAL A 87 -12.60 16.10 11.74
C VAL A 87 -12.63 17.10 10.60
N GLY A 88 -12.35 16.63 9.39
CA GLY A 88 -12.34 17.47 8.20
C GLY A 88 -13.74 17.97 7.85
N ASP A 89 -13.89 19.27 7.61
CA ASP A 89 -15.10 19.79 7.00
C ASP A 89 -15.20 19.32 5.54
N ALA A 90 -16.43 19.02 5.12
CA ALA A 90 -16.68 18.37 3.84
C ALA A 90 -17.98 18.85 3.23
N ASN A 91 -17.97 19.06 1.92
CA ASN A 91 -19.14 19.06 1.08
C ASN A 91 -18.69 18.51 -0.26
N GLN A 92 -18.80 17.20 -0.41
CA GLN A 92 -18.14 16.49 -1.50
C GLN A 92 -18.92 15.25 -1.94
N LEU A 93 -18.72 14.87 -3.20
CA LEU A 93 -19.24 13.67 -3.82
C LEU A 93 -18.04 12.83 -4.29
N ALA A 94 -17.81 11.70 -3.62
CA ALA A 94 -16.91 10.67 -4.08
C ALA A 94 -17.66 9.70 -5.00
N TYR A 95 -17.00 9.26 -6.06
CA TYR A 95 -17.52 8.25 -6.96
C TYR A 95 -16.39 7.37 -7.46
N GLY A 96 -16.72 6.12 -7.72
CA GLY A 96 -15.79 5.17 -8.28
C GLY A 96 -16.52 4.00 -8.88
N VAL A 97 -15.80 3.27 -9.72
CA VAL A 97 -16.29 2.06 -10.35
C VAL A 97 -15.21 1.01 -10.27
N THR A 98 -15.61 -0.20 -9.86
CA THR A 98 -14.75 -1.37 -9.93
C THR A 98 -15.38 -2.40 -10.87
N SER A 99 -14.60 -2.95 -11.79
CA SER A 99 -15.01 -4.12 -12.57
C SER A 99 -14.15 -5.30 -12.17
N ARG A 100 -14.78 -6.45 -11.88
CA ARG A 100 -14.07 -7.69 -11.55
C ARG A 100 -14.35 -8.77 -12.58
N LEU A 101 -13.37 -9.65 -12.77
CA LEU A 101 -13.53 -10.91 -13.48
C LEU A 101 -13.28 -12.05 -12.51
N LEU A 102 -14.32 -12.84 -12.28
CA LEU A 102 -14.36 -13.93 -11.31
C LEU A 102 -14.48 -15.28 -12.03
N ASP A 103 -13.99 -16.35 -11.41
CA ASP A 103 -14.36 -17.72 -11.76
C ASP A 103 -15.84 -17.96 -11.43
N ALA A 104 -16.57 -18.63 -12.32
CA ALA A 104 -17.99 -18.90 -12.10
C ALA A 104 -18.24 -20.04 -11.09
N ASN A 105 -17.27 -20.92 -10.84
CA ASN A 105 -17.45 -22.09 -9.98
C ASN A 105 -17.08 -21.80 -8.52
N ASP A 106 -15.95 -21.12 -8.29
CA ASP A 106 -15.40 -20.89 -6.94
C ASP A 106 -15.36 -19.41 -6.53
N GLY A 107 -15.73 -18.48 -7.43
CA GLY A 107 -15.71 -17.04 -7.17
C GLY A 107 -14.32 -16.41 -7.11
N GLN A 108 -13.26 -17.15 -7.46
CA GLN A 108 -11.89 -16.64 -7.44
C GLN A 108 -11.75 -15.42 -8.35
N GLN A 109 -11.26 -14.30 -7.80
CA GLN A 109 -11.00 -13.09 -8.57
C GLN A 109 -9.72 -13.22 -9.40
N TYR A 110 -9.84 -13.12 -10.72
CA TYR A 110 -8.69 -13.06 -11.63
C TYR A 110 -8.23 -11.65 -11.93
N LEU A 111 -9.19 -10.75 -12.15
CA LEU A 111 -8.91 -9.37 -12.54
C LEU A 111 -9.79 -8.43 -11.73
N ALA A 112 -9.24 -7.31 -11.28
CA ALA A 112 -10.00 -6.17 -10.79
C ALA A 112 -9.42 -4.89 -11.39
N ALA A 113 -10.29 -4.05 -11.93
CA ALA A 113 -9.95 -2.72 -12.43
C ALA A 113 -10.80 -1.69 -11.69
N THR A 114 -10.17 -0.72 -11.05
CA THR A 114 -10.83 0.31 -10.26
C THR A 114 -10.44 1.69 -10.75
N LEU A 115 -11.41 2.60 -10.82
CA LEU A 115 -11.20 4.01 -11.07
C LEU A 115 -12.07 4.83 -10.11
N GLY A 116 -11.54 5.89 -9.52
CA GLY A 116 -12.32 6.74 -8.63
C GLY A 116 -11.76 8.14 -8.41
N GLN A 117 -12.65 9.06 -8.05
CA GLN A 117 -12.35 10.47 -7.77
C GLN A 117 -13.39 11.07 -6.80
N THR A 118 -12.99 12.12 -6.10
CA THR A 118 -13.90 12.98 -5.31
C THR A 118 -13.98 14.37 -5.92
N VAL A 119 -15.19 14.89 -6.08
CA VAL A 119 -15.47 16.29 -6.40
C VAL A 119 -15.91 17.00 -5.13
N ARG A 120 -15.37 18.18 -4.86
CA ARG A 120 -15.64 19.00 -3.68
C ARG A 120 -16.41 20.23 -4.11
N TYR A 121 -17.61 20.39 -3.57
CA TYR A 121 -18.44 21.59 -3.77
C TYR A 121 -17.97 22.76 -2.90
N ARG A 122 -17.21 22.47 -1.83
CA ARG A 122 -16.56 23.47 -0.99
C ARG A 122 -15.15 23.03 -0.63
N THR A 123 -14.22 23.96 -0.70
CA THR A 123 -12.82 23.81 -0.27
C THR A 123 -12.76 23.52 1.23
N PRO A 124 -12.20 22.37 1.66
CA PRO A 124 -12.03 22.04 3.06
C PRO A 124 -11.08 23.03 3.76
N ARG A 125 -11.43 23.45 4.98
CA ARG A 125 -10.68 24.46 5.75
C ARG A 125 -9.93 23.89 6.95
N VAL A 126 -10.39 22.80 7.56
CA VAL A 126 -9.77 22.22 8.76
C VAL A 126 -8.50 21.48 8.39
N THR A 127 -7.31 22.03 8.59
CA THR A 127 -6.03 21.38 8.25
C THR A 127 -5.27 20.87 9.47
N LEU A 128 -4.31 19.97 9.24
CA LEU A 128 -3.24 19.71 10.21
C LEU A 128 -2.16 20.82 10.11
N PRO A 129 -1.40 21.10 11.19
CA PRO A 129 -0.25 22.00 11.13
C PRO A 129 0.74 21.58 10.03
N GLY A 130 1.12 22.52 9.17
CA GLY A 130 2.00 22.27 8.03
C GLY A 130 1.32 21.64 6.80
N GLU A 131 0.02 21.32 6.87
CA GLU A 131 -0.77 20.93 5.70
C GLU A 131 -1.21 22.19 4.92
N ILE A 132 -0.94 22.19 3.63
CA ILE A 132 -1.41 23.25 2.73
C ILE A 132 -2.92 23.05 2.54
N PRO A 133 -3.77 24.05 2.83
CA PRO A 133 -5.21 23.96 2.59
C PRO A 133 -5.47 23.55 1.14
N GLY A 134 -6.26 22.49 0.96
CA GLY A 134 -6.53 21.96 -0.37
C GLY A 134 -7.38 22.95 -1.16
N ALA A 135 -6.77 23.80 -1.99
CA ALA A 135 -7.41 24.84 -2.80
C ALA A 135 -8.23 24.32 -4.01
N TYR A 136 -8.65 23.06 -3.94
CA TYR A 136 -8.89 22.22 -5.10
C TYR A 136 -10.29 21.59 -5.04
N ASP A 137 -11.09 21.86 -6.06
CA ASP A 137 -12.49 21.41 -6.25
C ASP A 137 -12.61 19.91 -6.55
N ARG A 138 -11.49 19.20 -6.68
CA ARG A 138 -11.36 17.76 -6.98
C ARG A 138 -10.19 17.14 -6.27
N SER A 139 -10.30 15.85 -5.94
CA SER A 139 -9.17 15.02 -5.54
C SER A 139 -8.35 14.59 -6.75
N ASP A 140 -7.21 13.98 -6.47
CA ASP A 140 -6.50 13.15 -7.43
C ASP A 140 -7.40 12.00 -7.89
N VAL A 141 -7.17 11.54 -9.11
CA VAL A 141 -7.83 10.37 -9.68
C VAL A 141 -7.02 9.14 -9.30
N ILE A 142 -7.67 8.10 -8.80
CA ILE A 142 -7.04 6.83 -8.46
C ILE A 142 -7.43 5.81 -9.52
N GLY A 143 -6.45 5.16 -10.11
CA GLY A 143 -6.62 3.98 -10.96
C GLY A 143 -5.85 2.80 -10.40
N GLU A 144 -6.49 1.63 -10.33
CA GLU A 144 -5.82 0.38 -9.95
C GLU A 144 -6.24 -0.76 -10.88
N LEU A 145 -5.28 -1.59 -11.28
CA LEU A 145 -5.48 -2.84 -12.00
C LEU A 145 -4.75 -3.95 -11.24
N ALA A 146 -5.47 -4.98 -10.84
CA ALA A 146 -4.94 -6.14 -10.14
C ALA A 146 -5.27 -7.42 -10.91
N LEU A 147 -4.24 -8.18 -11.26
CA LEU A 147 -4.32 -9.55 -11.75
C LEU A 147 -3.92 -10.48 -10.61
N THR A 148 -4.79 -11.39 -10.21
CA THR A 148 -4.55 -12.31 -9.10
C THR A 148 -4.79 -13.74 -9.55
N ALA A 149 -3.88 -14.64 -9.16
CA ALA A 149 -4.00 -16.08 -9.40
C ALA A 149 -4.32 -16.45 -10.85
N TYR A 150 -3.91 -15.64 -11.84
CA TYR A 150 -4.08 -15.99 -13.24
C TYR A 150 -2.97 -16.94 -13.66
N ARG A 151 -3.24 -18.24 -13.52
CA ARG A 151 -2.24 -19.31 -13.62
C ARG A 151 -1.15 -19.14 -12.55
N HIS A 152 0.02 -18.66 -12.96
CA HIS A 152 1.19 -18.49 -12.10
C HIS A 152 1.56 -17.02 -11.92
N TRP A 153 0.74 -16.10 -12.44
CA TRP A 153 1.05 -14.67 -12.46
C TRP A 153 0.16 -13.90 -11.49
N ASN A 154 0.79 -12.96 -10.78
CA ASN A 154 0.12 -11.90 -10.06
C ASN A 154 0.71 -10.57 -10.51
N ALA A 155 -0.12 -9.58 -10.75
CA ALA A 155 0.33 -8.24 -11.11
C ALA A 155 -0.56 -7.20 -10.45
N LYS A 156 0.03 -6.09 -10.04
CA LYS A 156 -0.67 -4.92 -9.52
C LYS A 156 -0.11 -3.68 -10.18
N ILE A 157 -0.99 -2.84 -10.69
CA ILE A 157 -0.67 -1.54 -11.26
C ILE A 157 -1.56 -0.52 -10.57
N GLY A 158 -0.96 0.51 -9.98
CA GLY A 158 -1.68 1.59 -9.30
C GLY A 158 -1.13 2.95 -9.74
N VAL A 159 -2.02 3.89 -10.02
CA VAL A 159 -1.65 5.27 -10.35
C VAL A 159 -2.56 6.22 -9.58
N GLN A 160 -1.95 7.19 -8.90
CA GLN A 160 -2.63 8.37 -8.38
C GLN A 160 -2.25 9.55 -9.28
N TRP A 161 -3.22 10.05 -10.03
CA TRP A 161 -3.03 11.12 -10.98
C TRP A 161 -3.45 12.46 -10.38
N ASP A 162 -2.52 13.41 -10.32
CA ASP A 162 -2.80 14.76 -9.84
C ASP A 162 -3.70 15.49 -10.84
N SER A 163 -4.88 15.88 -10.37
CA SER A 163 -5.91 16.51 -11.20
C SER A 163 -5.53 17.90 -11.69
N TYR A 164 -4.56 18.58 -11.07
CA TYR A 164 -4.17 19.97 -11.35
C TYR A 164 -2.82 20.05 -12.03
N THR A 165 -1.80 19.38 -11.47
CA THR A 165 -0.45 19.40 -12.06
C THR A 165 -0.35 18.52 -13.31
N LYS A 166 -1.36 17.67 -13.55
CA LYS A 166 -1.43 16.72 -14.69
C LYS A 166 -0.20 15.81 -14.74
N ARG A 167 0.29 15.42 -13.57
CA ARG A 167 1.42 14.50 -13.39
C ARG A 167 0.99 13.35 -12.51
N SER A 168 1.69 12.22 -12.63
CA SER A 168 1.54 11.16 -11.63
C SER A 168 2.00 11.70 -10.28
N ALA A 169 1.13 11.65 -9.28
CA ALA A 169 1.50 11.89 -7.90
C ALA A 169 2.17 10.63 -7.32
N ARG A 170 1.67 9.45 -7.71
CA ARG A 170 2.19 8.14 -7.30
C ARG A 170 1.95 7.08 -8.36
N SER A 171 2.92 6.20 -8.52
CA SER A 171 2.80 5.02 -9.37
C SER A 171 3.34 3.79 -8.64
N GLU A 172 2.63 2.68 -8.75
CA GLU A 172 3.05 1.36 -8.25
C GLU A 172 2.89 0.35 -9.38
N PHE A 173 3.95 -0.38 -9.69
CA PHE A 173 3.89 -1.59 -10.49
C PHE A 173 4.50 -2.72 -9.67
N ALA A 174 3.79 -3.82 -9.53
CA ALA A 174 4.27 -5.01 -8.86
C ALA A 174 3.91 -6.22 -9.70
N PHE A 175 4.87 -7.11 -9.90
CA PHE A 175 4.73 -8.29 -10.73
C PHE A 175 5.34 -9.48 -10.01
N GLN A 176 4.65 -10.60 -10.05
CA GLN A 176 5.09 -11.83 -9.43
C GLN A 176 4.78 -13.02 -10.32
N TYR A 177 5.79 -13.87 -10.51
CA TYR A 177 5.66 -15.20 -11.09
C TYR A 177 5.87 -16.24 -10.02
N ARG A 178 4.88 -17.09 -9.77
CA ARG A 178 4.95 -18.16 -8.77
C ARG A 178 4.33 -19.46 -9.31
N PRO A 179 5.09 -20.27 -10.08
CA PRO A 179 4.56 -21.48 -10.66
C PRO A 179 4.29 -22.59 -9.64
N GLU A 180 5.16 -22.70 -8.63
CA GLU A 180 5.11 -23.73 -7.60
C GLU A 180 5.65 -23.16 -6.28
N ASN A 181 5.47 -23.90 -5.18
CA ASN A 181 6.07 -23.54 -3.90
C ASN A 181 7.61 -23.52 -4.01
N GLY A 182 8.23 -22.48 -3.45
CA GLY A 182 9.68 -22.28 -3.52
C GLY A 182 10.23 -21.76 -4.86
N LYS A 183 9.37 -21.57 -5.88
CA LYS A 183 9.70 -20.88 -7.13
C LYS A 183 8.98 -19.55 -7.19
N VAL A 184 9.70 -18.45 -7.00
CA VAL A 184 9.11 -17.11 -7.10
C VAL A 184 10.09 -16.13 -7.75
N LEU A 185 9.57 -15.30 -8.65
CA LEU A 185 10.24 -14.11 -9.17
C LEU A 185 9.33 -12.92 -8.87
N ASN A 186 9.88 -11.84 -8.35
CA ASN A 186 9.19 -10.58 -8.11
C ASN A 186 9.94 -9.45 -8.81
N ALA A 187 9.19 -8.50 -9.36
CA ALA A 187 9.69 -7.22 -9.83
C ALA A 187 8.73 -6.12 -9.38
N GLY A 188 9.27 -5.00 -8.93
CA GLY A 188 8.53 -3.88 -8.38
C GLY A 188 9.08 -2.56 -8.87
N TYR A 189 8.20 -1.57 -9.01
CA TYR A 189 8.54 -0.17 -9.20
C TYR A 189 7.58 0.67 -8.38
N ARG A 190 8.13 1.64 -7.65
CA ARG A 190 7.35 2.59 -6.86
C ARG A 190 7.88 3.99 -7.06
N TYR A 191 6.96 4.90 -7.37
CA TYR A 191 7.22 6.31 -7.53
C TYR A 191 6.28 7.11 -6.63
N ARG A 192 6.82 8.14 -5.98
CA ARG A 192 6.08 9.13 -5.22
C ARG A 192 6.70 10.50 -5.48
N ASN A 193 5.87 11.43 -5.92
CA ASN A 193 6.27 12.82 -6.08
C ASN A 193 6.39 13.52 -4.71
N SER A 194 7.43 14.34 -4.53
CA SER A 194 7.70 15.14 -3.33
C SER A 194 6.63 16.20 -3.03
N SER A 195 5.79 16.53 -4.01
CA SER A 195 4.68 17.49 -3.83
C SER A 195 3.53 16.95 -2.98
N VAL A 196 3.47 15.63 -2.70
CA VAL A 196 2.42 15.04 -1.87
C VAL A 196 2.85 15.08 -0.39
N ALA A 197 2.20 15.96 0.39
CA ALA A 197 2.30 16.04 1.85
C ALA A 197 3.66 16.49 2.44
N ASN A 198 4.49 17.25 1.70
CA ASN A 198 5.81 17.71 2.17
C ASN A 198 6.75 16.57 2.62
N ILE A 199 6.53 15.36 2.11
CA ILE A 199 7.40 14.21 2.33
C ILE A 199 8.37 14.14 1.15
N ALA A 200 9.64 13.81 1.41
CA ALA A 200 10.61 13.57 0.36
C ALA A 200 10.05 12.55 -0.66
N GLY A 201 10.06 12.94 -1.94
CA GLY A 201 9.71 12.04 -3.02
C GLY A 201 10.72 10.92 -3.13
N PHE A 202 10.33 9.82 -3.78
CA PHE A 202 11.24 8.73 -4.07
C PHE A 202 10.84 8.04 -5.36
N GLU A 203 11.83 7.44 -6.00
CA GLU A 203 11.67 6.59 -7.16
C GLU A 203 12.57 5.37 -6.98
N GLN A 204 11.98 4.19 -6.95
CA GLN A 204 12.71 2.96 -6.69
C GLN A 204 12.18 1.78 -7.50
N ALA A 205 13.09 0.88 -7.84
CA ALA A 205 12.78 -0.42 -8.43
C ALA A 205 13.30 -1.52 -7.50
N ASP A 206 12.57 -2.61 -7.40
CA ASP A 206 12.95 -3.78 -6.61
C ASP A 206 12.80 -5.06 -7.42
N ALA A 207 13.65 -6.04 -7.13
CA ALA A 207 13.55 -7.36 -7.71
C ALA A 207 13.95 -8.39 -6.66
N SER A 208 13.27 -9.53 -6.62
CA SER A 208 13.66 -10.65 -5.77
C SER A 208 13.31 -11.98 -6.40
N PHE A 209 14.06 -13.02 -6.04
CA PHE A 209 13.79 -14.37 -6.49
C PHE A 209 14.14 -15.42 -5.44
N ALA A 210 13.40 -16.51 -5.45
CA ALA A 210 13.78 -17.79 -4.87
C ALA A 210 13.58 -18.86 -5.94
N TRP A 211 14.63 -19.63 -6.23
CA TRP A 211 14.57 -20.61 -7.30
C TRP A 211 15.39 -21.87 -6.98
N PRO A 212 14.81 -23.08 -7.08
CA PRO A 212 15.54 -24.32 -6.92
C PRO A 212 16.50 -24.53 -8.10
N ILE A 213 17.73 -24.95 -7.80
CA ILE A 213 18.75 -25.31 -8.78
C ILE A 213 19.03 -26.81 -8.61
N GLY A 214 18.54 -27.62 -9.54
CA GLY A 214 18.57 -29.08 -9.41
C GLY A 214 17.71 -29.58 -8.25
N THR A 215 18.08 -30.72 -7.65
CA THR A 215 17.27 -31.38 -6.61
C THR A 215 17.57 -30.90 -5.20
N ASN A 216 18.83 -30.54 -4.94
CA ASN A 216 19.31 -30.31 -3.57
C ASN A 216 19.68 -28.86 -3.29
N PHE A 217 19.81 -28.01 -4.31
CA PHE A 217 20.17 -26.60 -4.13
C PHE A 217 19.00 -25.67 -4.39
N SER A 218 19.00 -24.52 -3.74
CA SER A 218 18.08 -23.43 -4.05
C SER A 218 18.83 -22.11 -3.89
N SER A 219 18.62 -21.18 -4.82
CA SER A 219 19.23 -19.87 -4.82
C SER A 219 18.21 -18.80 -4.49
N TYR A 220 18.71 -17.74 -3.89
CA TYR A 220 17.94 -16.59 -3.46
C TYR A 220 18.67 -15.33 -3.83
N GLY A 221 17.92 -14.29 -4.15
CA GLY A 221 18.49 -12.97 -4.31
C GLY A 221 17.43 -11.90 -4.25
N GLY A 222 17.87 -10.70 -3.91
CA GLY A 222 17.01 -9.54 -3.92
C GLY A 222 17.83 -8.27 -3.99
N LEU A 223 17.24 -7.25 -4.59
CA LEU A 223 17.79 -5.91 -4.67
C LEU A 223 16.68 -4.87 -4.60
N VAL A 224 17.00 -3.73 -4.02
CA VAL A 224 16.20 -2.51 -4.03
C VAL A 224 17.11 -1.38 -4.52
N TYR A 225 16.70 -0.69 -5.56
CA TYR A 225 17.48 0.34 -6.24
C TYR A 225 16.74 1.67 -6.23
N LYS A 226 17.38 2.73 -5.74
CA LYS A 226 16.88 4.10 -5.83
C LYS A 226 17.31 4.68 -7.17
N LEU A 227 16.33 4.93 -8.02
CA LEU A 227 16.53 5.49 -9.36
C LEU A 227 16.97 6.96 -9.29
N GLN A 228 16.44 7.71 -8.32
CA GLN A 228 16.76 9.13 -8.15
C GLN A 228 18.21 9.37 -7.70
N ASP A 229 18.75 8.51 -6.84
CA ASP A 229 20.11 8.63 -6.28
C ASP A 229 21.11 7.68 -6.95
N ASN A 230 20.68 6.94 -7.98
CA ASN A 230 21.47 5.95 -8.72
C ASN A 230 22.24 4.97 -7.81
N SER A 231 21.59 4.48 -6.74
CA SER A 231 22.22 3.68 -5.70
C SER A 231 21.36 2.51 -5.21
N PHE A 232 22.02 1.42 -4.80
CA PHE A 232 21.34 0.27 -4.20
C PHE A 232 20.98 0.61 -2.75
N THR A 233 19.73 0.41 -2.33
CA THR A 233 19.35 0.52 -0.91
C THR A 233 19.62 -0.79 -0.16
N GLU A 234 19.39 -1.91 -0.84
CA GLU A 234 19.59 -3.25 -0.31
C GLU A 234 19.93 -4.19 -1.46
N GLN A 235 20.84 -5.12 -1.20
CA GLN A 235 21.13 -6.23 -2.10
C GLN A 235 21.55 -7.44 -1.27
N PHE A 236 21.10 -8.63 -1.65
CA PHE A 236 21.52 -9.87 -1.01
C PHE A 236 21.51 -11.03 -2.00
N ALA A 237 22.31 -12.05 -1.69
CA ALA A 237 22.36 -13.31 -2.39
C ALA A 237 22.47 -14.44 -1.38
N GLY A 238 21.79 -15.55 -1.65
CA GLY A 238 21.80 -16.70 -0.76
C GLY A 238 21.74 -18.03 -1.50
N LEU A 239 22.21 -19.06 -0.81
CA LEU A 239 22.17 -20.44 -1.26
C LEU A 239 21.66 -21.33 -0.13
N GLU A 240 20.80 -22.27 -0.48
CA GLU A 240 20.35 -23.34 0.40
C GLU A 240 20.80 -24.69 -0.17
N TYR A 241 21.29 -25.56 0.71
CA TYR A 241 21.44 -26.98 0.44
C TYR A 241 20.45 -27.78 1.28
N ARG A 242 19.69 -28.66 0.62
CA ARG A 242 18.70 -29.55 1.22
C ARG A 242 19.15 -30.99 1.10
N SER A 243 19.32 -31.65 2.24
CA SER A 243 19.49 -33.09 2.37
C SER A 243 18.16 -33.75 2.77
N CYS A 244 18.15 -35.06 3.04
CA CYS A 244 16.97 -35.78 3.51
C CYS A 244 16.50 -35.28 4.89
N CYS A 245 17.43 -35.15 5.85
CA CYS A 245 17.11 -34.87 7.26
C CYS A 245 17.49 -33.45 7.72
N TRP A 246 18.25 -32.70 6.91
CA TRP A 246 18.70 -31.37 7.27
C TRP A 246 18.75 -30.42 6.08
N ASN A 247 18.74 -29.11 6.33
CA ASN A 247 19.06 -28.08 5.36
C ASN A 247 20.00 -27.03 5.96
N MET A 248 20.76 -26.35 5.10
CA MET A 248 21.61 -25.23 5.48
C MET A 248 21.43 -24.09 4.49
N ARG A 249 21.17 -22.90 5.03
CA ARG A 249 20.99 -21.65 4.28
C ARG A 249 22.11 -20.70 4.64
N LEU A 250 22.69 -20.07 3.63
CA LEU A 250 23.70 -19.03 3.76
C LEU A 250 23.25 -17.84 2.93
N VAL A 251 23.27 -16.65 3.50
CA VAL A 251 22.88 -15.40 2.83
C VAL A 251 23.91 -14.34 3.17
N VAL A 252 24.40 -13.64 2.15
CA VAL A 252 25.23 -12.45 2.29
C VAL A 252 24.47 -11.28 1.73
N GLY A 253 24.61 -10.11 2.34
CA GLY A 253 23.95 -8.92 1.86
C GLY A 253 24.66 -7.64 2.23
N ARG A 254 24.20 -6.57 1.60
CA ARG A 254 24.64 -5.20 1.85
C ARG A 254 23.41 -4.31 1.84
N SER A 255 23.26 -3.48 2.87
CA SER A 255 22.12 -2.57 3.02
C SER A 255 22.53 -1.25 3.65
N ILE A 256 21.79 -0.18 3.33
CA ILE A 256 21.97 1.12 3.97
C ILE A 256 21.47 1.05 5.42
N VAL A 257 22.29 1.48 6.37
CA VAL A 257 21.98 1.44 7.82
C VAL A 257 21.85 2.83 8.46
N THR A 258 22.46 3.86 7.88
CA THR A 258 22.37 5.25 8.36
C THR A 258 21.59 6.14 7.40
N ARG A 259 21.04 7.25 7.91
CA ARG A 259 20.36 8.27 7.07
C ARG A 259 21.32 8.97 6.12
N ASP A 260 22.62 8.93 6.41
CA ASP A 260 23.69 9.52 5.61
C ASP A 260 24.13 8.61 4.44
N GLY A 261 23.58 7.39 4.36
CA GLY A 261 23.81 6.47 3.24
C GLY A 261 24.95 5.47 3.44
N ASP A 262 25.43 5.28 4.68
CA ASP A 262 26.46 4.27 4.95
C ASP A 262 25.88 2.86 4.77
N TYR A 263 26.71 2.00 4.19
CA TYR A 263 26.37 0.62 3.95
C TYR A 263 27.00 -0.29 4.98
N ASP A 264 26.21 -1.23 5.47
CA ASP A 264 26.71 -2.37 6.22
C ASP A 264 26.70 -3.63 5.36
N THR A 265 27.72 -4.47 5.50
CA THR A 265 27.81 -5.78 4.85
C THR A 265 27.63 -6.85 5.92
N TRP A 266 26.62 -7.69 5.73
CA TRP A 266 26.21 -8.66 6.72
C TRP A 266 26.16 -10.07 6.13
N PHE A 267 26.22 -11.05 7.03
CA PHE A 267 26.10 -12.47 6.73
C PHE A 267 25.07 -13.10 7.67
N GLU A 268 24.17 -13.89 7.10
CA GLU A 268 23.14 -14.63 7.81
C GLU A 268 23.21 -16.10 7.43
N TRP A 269 22.94 -16.96 8.40
CA TRP A 269 22.89 -18.40 8.18
C TRP A 269 21.72 -19.02 8.91
N GLN A 270 21.35 -20.22 8.49
CA GLN A 270 20.44 -21.09 9.22
C GLN A 270 20.80 -22.54 8.96
N PHE A 271 20.85 -23.33 10.01
CA PHE A 271 20.90 -24.79 9.94
C PHE A 271 19.61 -25.35 10.53
N GLU A 272 18.99 -26.29 9.84
CA GLU A 272 17.70 -26.86 10.23
C GLU A 272 17.75 -28.38 10.18
N LEU A 273 17.31 -29.02 11.26
CA LEU A 273 17.01 -30.44 11.32
C LEU A 273 15.51 -30.61 11.11
N LYS A 274 15.14 -31.23 9.99
CA LYS A 274 13.73 -31.35 9.58
C LYS A 274 12.94 -32.13 10.63
N GLY A 275 11.82 -31.57 11.07
CA GLY A 275 10.95 -32.17 12.08
C GLY A 275 11.44 -32.04 13.53
N LEU A 276 12.55 -31.34 13.78
CA LEU A 276 13.10 -31.15 15.12
C LEU A 276 13.20 -29.66 15.50
N SER A 277 14.17 -28.94 14.91
CA SER A 277 14.50 -27.56 15.30
C SER A 277 15.39 -26.89 14.25
N SER A 278 15.48 -25.57 14.32
CA SER A 278 16.33 -24.73 13.49
C SER A 278 17.14 -23.75 14.33
N VAL A 279 18.38 -23.49 13.93
CA VAL A 279 19.26 -22.48 14.51
C VAL A 279 19.66 -21.48 13.43
N GLY A 280 19.61 -20.19 13.73
CA GLY A 280 19.85 -19.10 12.78
C GLY A 280 18.55 -18.53 12.19
N LYS A 281 18.65 -17.45 11.42
CA LYS A 281 17.50 -16.64 10.97
C LYS A 281 17.46 -16.35 9.46
N ALA A 282 18.31 -17.00 8.67
CA ALA A 282 18.35 -16.81 7.21
C ALA A 282 17.00 -17.14 6.54
N GLY A 283 16.28 -18.16 7.00
CA GLY A 283 14.97 -18.53 6.46
C GLY A 283 13.90 -17.47 6.71
N SER A 284 13.81 -16.94 7.93
CA SER A 284 12.89 -15.83 8.25
C SER A 284 13.25 -14.55 7.50
N PHE A 285 14.54 -14.26 7.35
CA PHE A 285 15.01 -13.14 6.52
C PHE A 285 14.53 -13.30 5.06
N LEU A 286 14.73 -14.47 4.45
CA LEU A 286 14.30 -14.72 3.07
C LEU A 286 12.77 -14.63 2.91
N ALA A 287 12.00 -15.09 3.90
CA ALA A 287 10.53 -15.01 3.89
C ALA A 287 10.01 -13.57 3.98
N ASP A 288 10.70 -12.71 4.74
CA ASP A 288 10.38 -11.29 4.84
C ASP A 288 10.73 -10.55 3.53
N LYS A 289 11.92 -10.82 2.96
CA LYS A 289 12.44 -10.09 1.80
C LYS A 289 11.89 -10.54 0.46
N ILE A 290 11.53 -11.81 0.32
CA ILE A 290 11.04 -12.38 -0.95
C ILE A 290 9.55 -12.61 -0.84
N ARG A 291 8.74 -11.65 -1.30
CA ARG A 291 7.28 -11.78 -1.29
C ARG A 291 6.83 -13.08 -1.96
N GLY A 292 5.96 -13.84 -1.29
CA GLY A 292 5.41 -15.09 -1.81
C GLY A 292 6.30 -16.32 -1.64
N TYR A 293 7.54 -16.14 -1.14
CA TYR A 293 8.34 -17.21 -0.59
C TYR A 293 7.87 -17.51 0.84
N SER A 294 7.90 -18.78 1.20
CA SER A 294 7.70 -19.23 2.56
C SER A 294 8.87 -20.12 2.89
N ALA A 295 9.51 -19.87 4.03
CA ALA A 295 10.52 -20.77 4.59
C ALA A 295 9.89 -22.03 5.20
N ALA A 296 8.56 -22.18 5.14
CA ALA A 296 7.83 -23.18 5.89
C ALA A 296 8.12 -24.64 5.49
N PHE A 297 8.27 -25.39 6.58
CA PHE A 297 8.27 -26.82 6.86
C PHE A 297 7.32 -27.68 6.03
#